data_AF-A0A350MRH6-F1
#
_entry.id   AF-A0A350MRH6-F1
#
_cell.length_a   1.000
_cell.length_b   1.000
_cell.length_c   1.000
_cell.angle_alpha   90.00
_cell.angle_beta   90.00
_cell.angle_gamma   90.00
#
_symmetry.space_group_name_H-M   'P 1'
#
loop_
_entity.id
_entity.type
_entity.pdbx_description
1 polymer ?
#
loop_
_entity_poly.entity_id
_entity_poly.type
_entity_poly.pdbx_seq_one_letter_code
_entity_poly.pdbx_strand_id
1 'polypeptide(L)'
;NRIETHLSERDPVTISEDVICGSVSLDKPLMRDIPFQTQVFERYSRVEKALENAILESYLQGVSTRKIQNVISTLGVDKISPSYVSSIAKELDSKVMVFLSRPIDTYIPYIFVDASYFKVREGIRYANEALLIVAGIRSDGIRDDIYLGKQDNTLCRSWTEITA
;
A
#
# COMPACT_ATOMS: atom_id res chain seq x y z
N ASN A 1 -8.87 47.56 9.26
CA ASN A 1 -8.07 47.26 8.04
C ASN A 1 -8.49 45.94 7.47
N ARG A 2 -9.49 45.99 6.58
CA ARG A 2 -10.06 44.88 5.83
C ARG A 2 -9.38 44.90 4.46
N ILE A 3 -8.42 44.01 4.24
CA ILE A 3 -7.80 43.85 2.93
C ILE A 3 -8.77 42.96 2.13
N GLU A 4 -9.59 43.58 1.30
CA GLU A 4 -10.37 42.87 0.29
C GLU A 4 -9.41 42.47 -0.83
N THR A 5 -8.88 41.24 -0.76
CA THR A 5 -8.19 40.62 -1.88
C THR A 5 -9.24 40.29 -2.95
N HIS A 6 -9.33 41.16 -3.96
CA HIS A 6 -10.03 40.90 -5.22
C HIS A 6 -9.36 39.75 -5.98
N LEU A 7 -9.54 38.51 -5.51
CA LEU A 7 -9.27 37.33 -6.32
C LEU A 7 -10.40 37.23 -7.34
N SER A 8 -10.10 37.55 -8.60
CA SER A 8 -11.09 37.40 -9.68
C SER A 8 -11.42 35.92 -9.90
N GLU A 9 -12.53 35.47 -9.31
CA GLU A 9 -13.07 34.13 -9.48
C GLU A 9 -13.27 33.81 -10.97
N ARG A 10 -12.88 32.60 -11.37
CA ARG A 10 -13.35 31.99 -12.62
C ARG A 10 -14.56 31.13 -12.29
N ASP A 11 -15.37 30.85 -13.30
CA ASP A 11 -16.47 29.89 -13.16
C ASP A 11 -15.94 28.56 -12.57
N PRO A 12 -16.64 28.01 -11.56
CA PRO A 12 -16.21 26.80 -10.90
C PRO A 12 -16.18 25.63 -11.89
N VAL A 13 -15.22 24.72 -11.69
CA VAL A 13 -15.13 23.50 -12.49
C VAL A 13 -15.83 22.39 -11.74
N THR A 14 -16.91 21.86 -12.31
CA THR A 14 -17.58 20.68 -11.76
C THR A 14 -16.68 19.47 -11.90
N ILE A 15 -16.36 18.84 -10.77
CA ILE A 15 -15.62 17.58 -10.68
C ILE A 15 -16.54 16.50 -10.13
N SER A 16 -16.47 15.31 -10.72
CA SER A 16 -17.13 14.13 -10.18
C SER A 16 -16.13 13.31 -9.37
N GLU A 17 -16.43 13.06 -8.11
CA GLU A 17 -15.62 12.24 -7.22
C GLU A 17 -16.43 11.04 -6.76
N ASP A 18 -15.80 9.86 -6.74
CA ASP A 18 -16.48 8.64 -6.33
C ASP A 18 -16.20 8.35 -4.85
N VAL A 19 -17.27 8.29 -4.07
CA VAL A 19 -17.28 8.12 -2.61
C VAL A 19 -18.02 6.81 -2.29
N ILE A 20 -17.90 6.30 -1.06
CA ILE A 20 -18.59 5.08 -0.60
C ILE A 20 -20.12 5.14 -0.84
N CYS A 21 -20.72 6.33 -0.83
CA CYS A 21 -22.15 6.53 -1.12
C CYS A 21 -22.49 6.76 -2.61
N GLY A 22 -21.54 6.56 -3.53
CA GLY A 22 -21.69 6.80 -4.96
C GLY A 22 -20.96 8.06 -5.45
N SER A 23 -21.20 8.44 -6.70
CA SER A 23 -20.53 9.60 -7.32
C SER A 23 -21.15 10.92 -6.84
N VAL A 24 -20.32 11.78 -6.24
CA VAL A 24 -20.70 13.13 -5.83
C VAL A 24 -20.16 14.13 -6.84
N SER A 25 -21.03 15.01 -7.33
CA SER A 25 -20.65 16.12 -8.18
C SER A 25 -20.37 17.34 -7.31
N LEU A 26 -19.17 17.88 -7.37
CA LEU A 26 -18.73 19.03 -6.58
C LEU A 26 -18.26 20.15 -7.50
N ASP A 27 -18.68 21.37 -7.22
CA ASP A 27 -18.20 22.56 -7.91
C ASP A 27 -16.92 23.04 -7.23
N LYS A 28 -15.79 22.82 -7.91
CA LYS A 28 -14.48 23.22 -7.42
C LYS A 28 -14.23 24.69 -7.77
N PRO A 29 -14.01 25.59 -6.78
CA PRO A 29 -13.66 26.97 -7.07
C PRO A 29 -12.28 27.04 -7.73
N LEU A 30 -12.20 27.76 -8.85
CA LEU A 30 -10.97 27.93 -9.62
C LEU A 30 -10.39 29.33 -9.36
N MET A 31 -9.32 29.40 -8.57
CA MET A 31 -8.56 30.62 -8.34
C MET A 31 -7.49 30.80 -9.43
N ARG A 32 -7.28 32.02 -9.93
CA ARG A 32 -6.35 32.30 -11.05
C ARG A 32 -4.88 32.14 -10.69
N ASP A 33 -4.51 32.56 -9.50
CA ASP A 33 -3.09 32.70 -9.12
C ASP A 33 -2.64 31.67 -8.08
N ILE A 34 -3.57 30.95 -7.46
CA ILE A 34 -3.29 30.00 -6.38
C ILE A 34 -4.01 28.69 -6.69
N PRO A 35 -3.31 27.53 -6.67
CA PRO A 35 -3.98 26.25 -6.82
C PRO A 35 -4.89 26.01 -5.60
N PHE A 36 -6.18 25.78 -5.86
CA PHE A 36 -7.12 25.37 -4.81
C PHE A 36 -6.71 24.01 -4.25
N GLN A 37 -6.27 24.01 -2.98
CA GLN A 37 -5.85 22.85 -2.22
C GLN A 37 -6.83 22.64 -1.06
N THR A 38 -7.36 21.42 -0.94
CA THR A 38 -8.33 21.04 0.09
C THR A 38 -7.70 19.94 0.96
N GLN A 39 -8.09 19.89 2.24
CA GLN A 39 -7.70 18.78 3.11
C GLN A 39 -8.53 17.51 2.86
N VAL A 40 -9.69 17.66 2.21
CA VAL A 40 -10.66 16.59 1.99
C VAL A 40 -10.35 15.81 0.71
N PHE A 41 -9.87 16.48 -0.34
CA PHE A 41 -9.57 15.86 -1.63
C PHE A 41 -8.26 16.40 -2.20
N GLU A 42 -7.40 15.51 -2.69
CA GLU A 42 -6.18 15.93 -3.38
C GLU A 42 -6.45 16.42 -4.81
N ARG A 43 -5.53 17.22 -5.33
CA ARG A 43 -5.63 17.74 -6.69
C ARG A 43 -5.63 16.56 -7.67
N TYR A 44 -6.71 16.41 -8.44
CA TYR A 44 -6.93 15.33 -9.41
C TYR A 44 -7.24 13.94 -8.83
N SER A 45 -7.46 13.81 -7.51
CA SER A 45 -7.99 12.55 -6.98
C SER A 45 -9.46 12.42 -7.36
N ARG A 46 -9.81 11.32 -8.02
CA ARG A 46 -11.20 10.97 -8.38
C ARG A 46 -11.81 9.99 -7.38
N VAL A 47 -11.02 9.56 -6.40
CA VAL A 47 -11.36 8.53 -5.43
C VAL A 47 -11.00 9.04 -4.04
N GLU A 48 -11.89 8.81 -3.09
CA GLU A 48 -11.67 9.13 -1.68
C GLU A 48 -10.50 8.30 -1.10
N LYS A 49 -9.57 8.96 -0.39
CA LYS A 49 -8.45 8.26 0.29
C LYS A 49 -8.90 7.15 1.24
N ALA A 50 -10.07 7.30 1.86
CA ALA A 50 -10.64 6.29 2.73
C ALA A 50 -10.94 4.99 1.97
N LEU A 51 -11.39 5.09 0.72
CA LEU A 51 -11.65 3.93 -0.13
C LEU A 51 -10.35 3.24 -0.54
N GLU A 52 -9.31 4.01 -0.87
CA GLU A 52 -7.98 3.43 -1.15
C GLU A 52 -7.40 2.69 0.07
N ASN A 53 -7.53 3.26 1.26
CA ASN A 53 -7.10 2.61 2.49
C ASN A 53 -7.89 1.32 2.75
N ALA A 54 -9.21 1.33 2.52
CA ALA A 54 -10.02 0.12 2.64
C ALA A 54 -9.61 -0.98 1.64
N ILE A 55 -9.22 -0.59 0.42
CA ILE A 55 -8.68 -1.50 -0.59
C ILE A 55 -7.35 -2.10 -0.12
N LEU A 56 -6.44 -1.26 0.37
CA LEU A 56 -5.13 -1.68 0.90
C LEU A 56 -5.28 -2.61 2.11
N GLU A 57 -6.13 -2.26 3.07
CA GLU A 57 -6.41 -3.13 4.22
C GLU A 57 -7.00 -4.47 3.79
N SER A 58 -7.95 -4.47 2.85
CA SER A 58 -8.52 -5.71 2.31
C SER A 58 -7.45 -6.60 1.68
N TYR A 59 -6.51 -5.99 0.94
CA TYR A 59 -5.38 -6.71 0.36
C TYR A 59 -4.44 -7.27 1.44
N LEU A 60 -4.11 -6.50 2.48
CA LEU A 60 -3.32 -6.95 3.63
C LEU A 60 -3.99 -8.11 4.38
N GLN A 61 -5.31 -8.15 4.45
CA GLN A 61 -6.09 -9.26 5.01
C GLN A 61 -6.16 -10.49 4.09
N GLY A 62 -5.47 -10.46 2.95
CA GLY A 62 -5.39 -11.58 2.01
C GLY A 62 -6.60 -11.71 1.08
N VAL A 63 -7.43 -10.67 0.96
CA VAL A 63 -8.52 -10.65 -0.02
C VAL A 63 -7.89 -10.47 -1.41
N SER A 64 -8.20 -11.39 -2.33
CA SER A 64 -7.68 -11.29 -3.69
C SER A 64 -8.15 -10.01 -4.39
N THR A 65 -7.28 -9.43 -5.23
CA THR A 65 -7.60 -8.21 -6.01
C THR A 65 -8.88 -8.35 -6.82
N ARG A 66 -9.16 -9.54 -7.36
CA ARG A 66 -10.41 -9.86 -8.06
C ARG A 66 -11.63 -9.82 -7.13
N LYS A 67 -11.51 -10.32 -5.90
CA LYS A 67 -12.61 -10.30 -4.92
C LYS A 67 -12.85 -8.87 -4.41
N ILE A 68 -11.79 -8.10 -4.19
CA ILE A 68 -11.89 -6.67 -3.87
C ILE A 68 -12.63 -5.93 -4.98
N GLN A 69 -12.26 -6.15 -6.24
CA GLN A 69 -12.93 -5.55 -7.39
C GLN A 69 -14.44 -5.84 -7.42
N ASN A 70 -14.84 -7.10 -7.20
CA ASN A 70 -16.26 -7.48 -7.17
C ASN A 70 -17.03 -6.78 -6.04
N VAL A 71 -16.40 -6.58 -4.88
CA VAL A 71 -17.02 -5.86 -3.75
C VAL A 71 -17.22 -4.39 -4.11
N ILE A 72 -16.21 -3.75 -4.68
CA ILE A 72 -16.27 -2.34 -5.10
C ILE A 72 -17.35 -2.11 -6.17
N SER A 73 -17.44 -2.99 -7.17
CA SER A 73 -18.50 -2.89 -8.18
C SER A 73 -19.89 -3.08 -7.58
N THR A 74 -20.03 -3.96 -6.58
CA THR A 74 -21.32 -4.17 -5.91
C THR A 74 -21.74 -2.94 -5.08
N LEU A 75 -20.77 -2.14 -4.61
CA LEU A 75 -21.01 -0.90 -3.88
C LEU A 75 -21.35 0.29 -4.80
N GLY A 76 -21.43 0.08 -6.13
CA GLY A 76 -21.79 1.13 -7.09
C GLY A 76 -20.65 2.11 -7.40
N VAL A 77 -19.42 1.76 -7.04
CA VAL A 77 -18.22 2.52 -7.39
C VAL A 77 -17.67 2.00 -8.72
N ASP A 78 -18.48 2.14 -9.78
CA ASP A 78 -18.27 1.47 -11.07
C ASP A 78 -17.11 2.04 -11.89
N LYS A 79 -16.53 3.19 -11.48
CA LYS A 79 -15.41 3.82 -12.20
C LYS A 79 -14.04 3.35 -11.73
N ILE A 80 -13.94 2.57 -10.66
CA ILE A 80 -12.67 2.00 -10.22
C ILE A 80 -12.34 0.81 -11.13
N SER A 81 -11.40 1.03 -12.04
CA SER A 81 -10.95 -0.02 -12.93
C SER A 81 -10.17 -1.11 -12.17
N PRO A 82 -10.20 -2.38 -12.63
CA PRO A 82 -9.33 -3.43 -12.11
C PRO A 82 -7.84 -3.05 -12.12
N SER A 83 -7.42 -2.30 -13.14
CA SER A 83 -6.06 -1.79 -13.28
C SER A 83 -5.68 -0.86 -12.13
N TYR A 84 -6.64 -0.08 -11.60
CA TYR A 84 -6.43 0.82 -10.47
C TYR A 84 -6.20 0.08 -9.15
N VAL A 85 -7.05 -0.93 -8.86
CA VAL A 85 -6.86 -1.79 -7.68
C VAL A 85 -5.51 -2.50 -7.76
N SER A 86 -5.14 -2.99 -8.95
CA SER A 86 -3.84 -3.63 -9.16
C SER A 86 -2.67 -2.65 -9.00
N SER A 87 -2.79 -1.38 -9.42
CA SER A 87 -1.71 -0.41 -9.25
C SER A 87 -1.49 -0.06 -7.78
N ILE A 88 -2.57 0.09 -7.01
CA ILE A 88 -2.49 0.35 -5.56
C ILE A 88 -1.79 -0.81 -4.85
N ALA A 89 -2.18 -2.06 -5.15
CA ALA A 89 -1.53 -3.23 -4.58
C ALA A 89 -0.02 -3.30 -4.94
N LYS A 90 0.34 -3.00 -6.20
CA LYS A 90 1.75 -2.96 -6.63
C LYS A 90 2.57 -1.87 -5.94
N GLU A 91 1.97 -0.71 -5.66
CA GLU A 91 2.65 0.34 -4.90
C GLU A 91 2.95 -0.14 -3.48
N LEU A 92 2.00 -0.82 -2.83
CA LEU A 92 2.22 -1.43 -1.53
C LEU A 92 3.32 -2.50 -1.59
N ASP A 93 3.28 -3.40 -2.58
CA ASP A 93 4.34 -4.40 -2.78
C ASP A 93 5.73 -3.74 -2.92
N SER A 94 5.80 -2.60 -3.61
CA SER A 94 7.04 -1.84 -3.77
C SER A 94 7.54 -1.29 -2.43
N LYS A 95 6.65 -0.77 -1.58
CA LYS A 95 7.00 -0.31 -0.22
C LYS A 95 7.49 -1.46 0.65
N VAL A 96 6.85 -2.62 0.55
CA VAL A 96 7.31 -3.84 1.24
C VAL A 96 8.70 -4.23 0.75
N MET A 97 8.98 -4.20 -0.56
CA MET A 97 10.31 -4.51 -1.09
C MET A 97 11.38 -3.52 -0.60
N VAL A 98 11.07 -2.24 -0.48
CA VAL A 98 11.98 -1.24 0.10
C VAL A 98 12.25 -1.56 1.58
N PHE A 99 11.21 -1.96 2.33
CA PHE A 99 11.37 -2.38 3.72
C PHE A 99 12.24 -3.64 3.84
N LEU A 100 12.06 -4.62 2.97
CA LEU A 100 12.84 -5.87 2.97
C LEU A 100 14.29 -5.70 2.50
N SER A 101 14.58 -4.67 1.70
CA SER A 101 15.93 -4.38 1.18
C SER A 101 16.70 -3.33 1.98
N ARG A 102 16.14 -2.84 3.09
CA ARG A 102 16.80 -1.85 3.95
C ARG A 102 18.06 -2.45 4.61
N PRO A 103 19.19 -1.72 4.66
CA PRO A 103 20.37 -2.18 5.37
C PRO A 103 20.14 -2.17 6.88
N ILE A 104 20.81 -3.09 7.58
CA ILE A 104 20.73 -3.21 9.03
C ILE A 104 21.92 -2.47 9.65
N ASP A 105 21.74 -1.17 9.89
CA ASP A 105 22.84 -0.29 10.36
C ASP A 105 23.04 -0.32 11.89
N THR A 106 22.28 -1.13 12.63
CA THR A 106 22.30 -1.14 14.09
C THR A 106 22.79 -2.47 14.65
N TYR A 107 23.61 -2.40 15.71
CA TYR A 107 24.02 -3.58 16.47
C TYR A 107 22.81 -4.23 17.17
N ILE A 108 22.60 -5.51 16.89
CA ILE A 108 21.49 -6.31 17.41
C ILE A 108 22.07 -7.42 18.29
N PRO A 109 21.98 -7.32 19.63
CA PRO A 109 22.52 -8.33 20.54
C PRO A 109 21.83 -9.69 20.46
N TYR A 110 20.54 -9.75 20.12
CA TYR A 110 19.77 -10.99 20.06
C TYR A 110 18.96 -11.07 18.77
N ILE A 111 18.95 -12.26 18.15
CA ILE A 111 18.16 -12.55 16.96
C ILE A 111 17.31 -13.79 17.22
N PHE A 112 16.05 -13.72 16.83
CA PHE A 112 15.09 -14.81 16.79
C PHE A 112 14.84 -15.16 15.33
N VAL A 113 14.95 -16.43 15.01
CA VAL A 113 14.71 -16.96 13.68
C VAL A 113 13.59 -17.97 13.80
N ASP A 114 12.52 -17.77 13.03
CA ASP A 114 11.39 -18.68 12.93
C ASP A 114 11.18 -19.08 11.46
N ALA A 115 10.71 -20.30 11.23
CA ALA A 115 10.48 -20.84 9.90
C ALA A 115 9.07 -21.43 9.80
N SER A 116 8.23 -20.83 8.95
CA SER A 116 6.87 -21.30 8.68
C SER A 116 6.81 -21.98 7.31
N TYR A 117 6.30 -23.20 7.25
CA TYR A 117 6.20 -23.96 6.01
C TYR A 117 4.85 -23.73 5.31
N PHE A 118 4.91 -23.38 4.03
CA PHE A 118 3.74 -23.17 3.18
C PHE A 118 3.77 -24.07 1.95
N LYS A 119 2.59 -24.56 1.54
CA LYS A 119 2.43 -25.26 0.26
C LYS A 119 2.36 -24.24 -0.86
N VAL A 120 3.45 -24.10 -1.60
CA VAL A 120 3.55 -23.19 -2.73
C VAL A 120 3.49 -23.99 -4.02
N ARG A 121 2.79 -23.45 -5.02
CA ARG A 121 2.75 -24.04 -6.36
C ARG A 121 3.98 -23.58 -7.14
N GLU A 122 4.85 -24.51 -7.48
CA GLU A 122 6.02 -24.28 -8.31
C GLU A 122 5.82 -25.01 -9.65
N GLY A 123 5.37 -24.25 -10.66
CA GLY A 123 4.99 -24.79 -11.97
C GLY A 123 3.87 -25.84 -11.90
N ILE A 124 4.24 -27.10 -12.15
CA ILE A 124 3.31 -28.24 -12.22
C ILE A 124 3.16 -28.93 -10.85
N ARG A 125 4.05 -28.67 -9.88
CA ARG A 125 4.07 -29.37 -8.59
C ARG A 125 3.78 -28.41 -7.44
N TYR A 126 3.27 -28.96 -6.34
CA TYR A 126 3.20 -28.26 -5.06
C TYR A 126 4.40 -28.69 -4.22
N ALA A 127 5.16 -27.72 -3.72
CA ALA A 127 6.30 -27.93 -2.84
C ALA A 127 6.00 -27.30 -1.47
N ASN A 128 6.54 -27.91 -0.41
CA ASN A 128 6.56 -27.28 0.91
C ASN A 128 7.78 -26.35 0.94
N GLU A 129 7.52 -25.06 1.04
CA GLU A 129 8.54 -24.01 1.07
C GLU A 129 8.59 -23.39 2.46
N ALA A 130 9.81 -23.16 2.96
CA ALA A 130 10.02 -22.49 4.24
C ALA A 130 10.09 -20.97 4.03
N LEU A 131 9.24 -20.25 4.76
CA LEU A 131 9.33 -18.81 4.93
C LEU A 131 10.07 -18.53 6.23
N LEU A 132 11.26 -17.94 6.11
CA LEU A 132 12.07 -17.55 7.25
C LEU A 132 11.70 -16.14 7.69
N ILE A 133 11.47 -15.98 8.98
CA ILE A 133 11.20 -14.71 9.65
C ILE A 133 12.31 -14.49 10.66
N VAL A 134 13.02 -13.37 10.53
CA VAL A 134 14.10 -12.99 11.44
C VAL A 134 13.70 -11.70 12.15
N ALA A 135 13.64 -11.77 13.47
CA ALA A 135 13.38 -10.62 14.33
C ALA A 135 14.57 -10.40 15.26
N GLY A 136 15.04 -9.17 15.38
CA GLY A 136 16.12 -8.81 16.30
C GLY A 136 15.64 -7.97 17.45
N ILE A 137 16.33 -8.07 18.58
CA ILE A 137 16.20 -7.14 19.70
C ILE A 137 17.42 -6.23 19.67
N ARG A 138 17.18 -4.93 19.52
CA ARG A 138 18.19 -3.88 19.55
C ARG A 138 18.71 -3.65 20.99
N SER A 139 19.79 -2.89 21.13
CA SER A 139 20.38 -2.56 22.43
C SER A 139 19.45 -1.76 23.35
N ASP A 140 18.43 -1.10 22.81
CA ASP A 140 17.37 -0.40 23.55
C ASP A 140 16.23 -1.33 24.03
N GLY A 141 16.29 -2.62 23.69
CA GLY A 141 15.26 -3.60 24.01
C GLY A 141 14.06 -3.60 23.06
N ILE A 142 14.09 -2.80 21.98
CA ILE A 142 13.02 -2.76 20.99
C ILE A 142 13.20 -3.91 20.00
N ARG A 143 12.10 -4.61 19.70
CA ARG A 143 12.05 -5.62 18.63
C ARG A 143 11.95 -4.92 17.27
N ASP A 144 12.84 -5.29 16.36
CA ASP A 144 12.82 -4.88 14.96
C ASP A 144 12.73 -6.13 14.09
N ASP A 145 11.83 -6.15 13.11
CA ASP A 145 11.73 -7.26 12.16
C ASP A 145 12.75 -7.02 11.04
N ILE A 146 13.72 -7.91 10.94
CA ILE A 146 14.97 -7.69 10.20
C ILE A 146 14.86 -8.25 8.79
N TYR A 147 14.33 -9.45 8.65
CA TYR A 147 14.33 -10.16 7.38
C TYR A 147 13.11 -11.06 7.25
N LEU A 148 12.58 -11.10 6.03
CA LEU A 148 11.56 -12.04 5.60
C LEU A 148 11.98 -12.59 4.24
N GLY A 149 12.17 -13.90 4.13
CA GLY A 149 12.63 -14.48 2.89
C GLY A 149 12.29 -15.95 2.75
N LYS A 150 12.21 -16.39 1.49
CA LYS A 150 12.05 -17.80 1.16
C LYS A 150 13.40 -18.50 1.32
N GLN A 151 13.42 -19.62 2.03
CA GLN A 151 14.57 -20.51 2.03
C GLN A 151 14.43 -21.52 0.90
N ASP A 152 15.36 -21.49 -0.06
CA ASP A 152 15.43 -22.53 -1.08
C ASP A 152 16.01 -23.82 -0.48
N ASN A 153 15.21 -24.88 -0.50
CA ASN A 153 15.54 -26.19 0.07
C ASN A 153 16.68 -26.94 -0.65
N THR A 154 17.26 -26.39 -1.71
CA THR A 154 18.14 -27.13 -2.63
C THR A 154 19.63 -27.03 -2.34
N LEU A 155 20.09 -26.17 -1.42
CA LEU A 155 21.52 -26.06 -1.08
C LEU A 155 21.75 -25.73 0.40
N CYS A 156 22.74 -26.38 1.04
CA CYS A 156 23.29 -26.03 2.36
C CYS A 156 23.95 -24.62 2.43
N ARG A 157 23.66 -23.71 1.49
CA ARG A 157 24.26 -22.37 1.34
C ARG A 157 23.38 -21.21 1.86
N SER A 158 22.18 -21.49 2.35
CA SER A 158 21.14 -20.48 2.62
C SER A 158 21.43 -19.48 3.75
N TRP A 159 22.33 -19.76 4.69
CA TRP A 159 22.55 -18.87 5.85
C TRP A 159 23.41 -17.64 5.56
N THR A 160 24.27 -17.70 4.53
CA THR A 160 25.21 -16.61 4.22
C THR A 160 24.52 -15.34 3.73
N GLU A 161 23.33 -15.45 3.13
CA GLU A 161 22.56 -14.33 2.58
C GLU A 161 21.76 -13.57 3.66
N ILE A 162 21.57 -14.15 4.85
CA ILE A 162 20.82 -13.53 5.95
C ILE A 162 21.70 -12.56 6.77
N THR A 163 23.02 -12.70 6.67
CA THR A 163 24.02 -11.94 7.45
C THR A 163 24.76 -10.85 6.68
N ALA A 164 24.45 -10.64 5.39
CA ALA A 164 25.17 -9.69 4.54
C ALA A 164 24.47 -8.32 4.46
#